data_AF-A0A8H6LZ35-F1
#
_entry.id   AF-A0A8H6LZ35-F1
#
_cell.length_a   1.000
_cell.length_b   1.000
_cell.length_c   1.000
_cell.angle_alpha   90.00
_cell.angle_beta   90.00
_cell.angle_gamma   90.00
#
_symmetry.space_group_name_H-M   'P 1'
#
loop_
_entity.id
_entity.type
_entity.pdbx_description
1 polymer ?
#
loop_
_entity_poly.entity_id
_entity_poly.type
_entity_poly.pdbx_seq_one_letter_code
_entity_poly.pdbx_strand_id
1 'polypeptide(L)'
;MKLSRCLTLLAALLPITLAAPTASSARRQDGATNDSNSRVLVDALSLEQLAVSFYDSSLALLSADDFRAAGYADSVRQGYEQVLKSAKAHSDYLVGEMTNLGHADAAVGCDYTFPVKTTEDFINMSEAIQAHAVSTYAGALDRSQSDTYTTVLGEMLGDETRYATWISTAVKHQDLADTSFEILAG
;
A
#
# COMPACT_ATOMS: atom_id res chain seq x y z
N MET A 1 20.82 -9.01 17.67
CA MET A 1 21.41 -8.07 16.69
C MET A 1 21.32 -8.70 15.31
N LYS A 2 20.32 -8.32 14.51
CA LYS A 2 20.17 -8.77 13.12
C LYS A 2 21.15 -7.97 12.26
N LEU A 3 22.07 -8.66 11.58
CA LEU A 3 23.06 -8.01 10.73
C LEU A 3 22.40 -7.41 9.49
N SER A 4 22.62 -6.10 9.34
CA SER A 4 22.41 -5.31 8.13
C SER A 4 23.11 -5.96 6.93
N ARG A 5 22.35 -6.31 5.89
CA ARG A 5 22.88 -6.81 4.63
C ARG A 5 23.03 -5.64 3.66
N CYS A 6 24.13 -4.93 3.79
CA CYS A 6 24.69 -4.09 2.73
C CYS A 6 26.19 -4.40 2.68
N LEU A 7 26.76 -4.45 1.47
CA LEU A 7 28.13 -4.86 1.10
C LEU A 7 28.32 -6.40 0.95
N THR A 8 28.65 -6.95 -0.22
CA THR A 8 29.97 -6.78 -0.86
C THR A 8 30.07 -7.40 -2.28
N LEU A 9 30.90 -6.73 -3.10
CA LEU A 9 31.92 -7.23 -4.04
C LEU A 9 31.56 -7.86 -5.41
N LEU A 10 31.97 -7.13 -6.44
CA LEU A 10 32.19 -7.50 -7.84
C LEU A 10 33.44 -8.41 -7.97
N ALA A 11 33.34 -9.58 -8.61
CA ALA A 11 34.51 -10.40 -8.95
C ALA A 11 34.35 -11.24 -10.24
N ALA A 12 35.21 -10.91 -11.21
CA ALA A 12 35.91 -11.71 -12.25
C ALA A 12 35.18 -12.70 -13.21
N LEU A 13 35.49 -12.53 -14.51
CA LEU A 13 35.17 -13.38 -15.67
C LEU A 13 36.17 -14.52 -15.91
N LEU A 14 35.69 -15.70 -16.34
CA LEU A 14 36.24 -16.70 -17.31
C LEU A 14 35.67 -18.13 -17.02
N PRO A 15 35.71 -19.13 -17.94
CA PRO A 15 35.39 -19.20 -19.39
C PRO A 15 34.16 -20.10 -19.71
N ILE A 16 33.66 -20.02 -20.94
CA ILE A 16 32.43 -20.68 -21.42
C ILE A 16 32.67 -22.19 -21.69
N THR A 17 31.93 -23.06 -20.98
CA THR A 17 31.77 -24.47 -21.34
C THR A 17 30.38 -24.68 -21.95
N LEU A 18 30.31 -25.26 -23.15
CA LEU A 18 29.05 -25.61 -23.82
C LEU A 18 28.48 -26.88 -23.18
N ALA A 19 27.54 -26.74 -22.25
CA ALA A 19 26.71 -27.84 -21.76
C ALA A 19 25.36 -27.82 -22.49
N ALA A 20 25.00 -28.93 -23.13
CA ALA A 20 23.73 -29.11 -23.83
C ALA A 20 22.54 -29.12 -22.84
N PRO A 21 21.39 -28.51 -23.16
CA PRO A 21 20.24 -28.57 -22.27
C PRO A 21 19.49 -29.88 -22.52
N THR A 22 19.52 -30.79 -21.55
CA THR A 22 18.50 -31.84 -21.45
C THR A 22 17.76 -31.72 -20.12
N ALA A 23 16.44 -31.63 -20.25
CA ALA A 23 15.39 -31.89 -19.27
C ALA A 23 15.07 -30.84 -18.16
N SER A 24 13.76 -30.51 -18.15
CA SER A 24 12.92 -30.08 -17.03
C SER A 24 13.02 -28.62 -16.53
N SER A 25 12.52 -27.70 -17.36
CA SER A 25 12.09 -26.36 -16.91
C SER A 25 10.58 -26.32 -16.64
N ALA A 26 10.09 -27.10 -15.67
CA ALA A 26 8.73 -26.95 -15.14
C ALA A 26 8.72 -26.41 -13.70
N ARG A 27 9.82 -26.58 -12.94
CA ARG A 27 9.89 -26.17 -11.52
C ARG A 27 10.41 -24.75 -11.27
N ARG A 28 10.99 -24.09 -12.27
CA ARG A 28 11.52 -22.72 -12.14
C ARG A 28 10.50 -21.62 -12.41
N GLN A 29 9.45 -21.90 -13.20
CA GLN A 29 8.45 -20.90 -13.55
C GLN A 29 7.53 -20.62 -12.35
N ASP A 30 6.99 -21.65 -11.69
CA ASP A 30 6.13 -21.47 -10.50
C ASP A 30 6.84 -20.74 -9.35
N GLY A 31 8.13 -21.01 -9.14
CA GLY A 31 8.92 -20.29 -8.12
C GLY A 31 9.15 -18.82 -8.48
N ALA A 32 9.43 -18.52 -9.75
CA ALA A 32 9.66 -17.15 -10.21
C ALA A 32 8.38 -16.30 -10.25
N THR A 33 7.23 -16.89 -10.60
CA THR A 33 5.93 -16.22 -10.56
C THR A 33 5.47 -15.99 -9.14
N ASN A 34 5.63 -16.96 -8.23
CA ASN A 34 5.35 -16.78 -6.82
C ASN A 34 6.25 -15.69 -6.20
N ASP A 35 7.55 -15.69 -6.48
CA ASP A 35 8.46 -14.64 -6.01
C ASP A 35 8.08 -13.24 -6.54
N SER A 36 7.58 -13.13 -7.78
CA SER A 36 7.10 -11.87 -8.33
C SER A 36 5.79 -11.42 -7.68
N ASN A 37 4.84 -12.34 -7.50
CA ASN A 37 3.56 -12.04 -6.87
C ASN A 37 3.75 -11.63 -5.41
N SER A 38 4.59 -12.34 -4.66
CA SER A 38 4.93 -11.99 -3.28
C SER A 38 5.52 -10.58 -3.16
N ARG A 39 6.32 -10.13 -4.15
CA ARG A 39 6.87 -8.76 -4.16
C ARG A 39 5.79 -7.69 -4.34
N VAL A 40 4.82 -7.94 -5.22
CA VAL A 40 3.73 -6.99 -5.43
C VAL A 40 2.82 -6.94 -4.21
N LEU A 41 2.50 -8.10 -3.62
CA LEU A 41 1.62 -8.19 -2.46
C LEU A 41 2.29 -7.66 -1.18
N VAL A 42 3.61 -7.80 -1.01
CA VAL A 42 4.29 -7.23 0.17
C VAL A 42 4.33 -5.69 0.12
N ASP A 43 4.46 -5.10 -1.07
CA ASP A 43 4.39 -3.64 -1.25
C ASP A 43 2.99 -3.15 -0.86
N ALA A 44 1.93 -3.80 -1.37
CA ALA A 44 0.55 -3.49 -1.02
C ALA A 44 0.27 -3.71 0.47
N LEU A 45 0.75 -4.80 1.07
CA LEU A 45 0.54 -5.10 2.48
C LEU A 45 1.21 -4.05 3.39
N SER A 46 2.42 -3.61 3.02
CA SER A 46 3.14 -2.58 3.77
C SER A 46 2.40 -1.25 3.77
N LEU A 47 1.79 -0.88 2.64
CA LEU A 47 0.92 0.28 2.53
C LEU A 47 -0.32 0.14 3.43
N GLU A 48 -1.01 -0.99 3.39
CA GLU A 48 -2.22 -1.19 4.20
C GLU A 48 -1.92 -1.20 5.69
N GLN A 49 -0.81 -1.80 6.12
CA GLN A 49 -0.35 -1.74 7.51
C GLN A 49 -0.02 -0.31 7.96
N LEU A 50 0.61 0.49 7.08
CA LEU A 50 0.83 1.93 7.32
C LEU A 50 -0.50 2.68 7.49
N ALA A 51 -1.45 2.46 6.57
CA ALA A 51 -2.75 3.12 6.60
C ALA A 51 -3.55 2.73 7.86
N VAL A 52 -3.63 1.45 8.20
CA VAL A 52 -4.26 0.97 9.43
C VAL A 52 -3.63 1.63 10.65
N SER A 53 -2.30 1.64 10.76
CA SER A 53 -1.60 2.27 11.88
C SER A 53 -1.92 3.76 11.98
N PHE A 54 -1.89 4.48 10.85
CA PHE A 54 -2.19 5.91 10.79
C PHE A 54 -3.62 6.23 11.22
N TYR A 55 -4.62 5.61 10.58
CA TYR A 55 -6.01 5.92 10.83
C TYR A 55 -6.46 5.48 12.22
N ASP A 56 -6.04 4.29 12.67
CA ASP A 56 -6.41 3.76 14.00
C ASP A 56 -5.84 4.66 15.12
N SER A 57 -4.55 4.99 15.05
CA SER A 57 -3.92 5.87 16.05
C SER A 57 -4.46 7.29 16.03
N SER A 58 -4.70 7.85 14.83
CA SER A 58 -5.18 9.23 14.69
C SER A 58 -6.65 9.38 15.10
N LEU A 59 -7.52 8.41 14.77
CA LEU A 59 -8.94 8.45 15.16
C LEU A 59 -9.17 8.14 16.64
N ALA A 60 -8.21 7.49 17.29
CA ALA A 60 -8.17 7.36 18.75
C ALA A 60 -7.76 8.67 19.43
N LEU A 61 -6.90 9.48 18.79
CA LEU A 61 -6.46 10.79 19.27
C LEU A 61 -7.51 11.89 19.02
N LEU A 62 -8.16 11.88 17.86
CA LEU A 62 -9.07 12.92 17.39
C LEU A 62 -10.53 12.49 17.52
N SER A 63 -11.24 13.13 18.45
CA SER A 63 -12.65 12.89 18.73
C SER A 63 -13.57 13.54 17.69
N ALA A 64 -14.87 13.20 17.73
CA ALA A 64 -15.86 13.89 16.91
C ALA A 64 -15.96 15.39 17.25
N ASP A 65 -15.73 15.77 18.51
CA ASP A 65 -15.68 17.18 18.92
C ASP A 65 -14.50 17.93 18.30
N ASP A 66 -13.34 17.29 18.14
CA ASP A 66 -12.17 17.90 17.50
C ASP A 66 -12.43 18.19 16.02
N PHE A 67 -13.14 17.29 15.32
CA PHE A 67 -13.58 17.52 13.94
C PHE A 67 -14.60 18.66 13.85
N ARG A 68 -15.59 18.70 14.74
CA ARG A 68 -16.57 19.80 14.80
C ARG A 68 -15.91 21.14 15.11
N ALA A 69 -14.97 21.16 16.06
CA ALA A 69 -14.21 22.36 16.44
C ALA A 69 -13.35 22.88 15.29
N ALA A 70 -12.86 21.98 14.43
CA ALA A 70 -12.16 22.32 13.19
C ALA A 70 -13.10 22.70 12.02
N GLY A 71 -14.42 22.72 12.24
CA GLY A 71 -15.42 23.14 11.25
C GLY A 71 -15.94 22.05 10.33
N TYR A 72 -15.62 20.78 10.59
CA TYR A 72 -16.10 19.66 9.79
C TYR A 72 -17.44 19.12 10.27
N ALA A 73 -18.25 18.62 9.33
CA ALA A 73 -19.47 17.88 9.64
C ALA A 73 -19.13 16.51 10.26
N ASP A 74 -20.04 15.97 11.09
CA ASP A 74 -19.86 14.65 11.73
C ASP A 74 -19.63 13.52 10.72
N SER A 75 -20.17 13.66 9.50
CA SER A 75 -19.98 12.71 8.39
C SER A 75 -18.53 12.59 7.94
N VAL A 76 -17.67 13.61 8.16
CA VAL A 76 -16.25 13.56 7.78
C VAL A 76 -15.52 12.52 8.61
N ARG A 77 -15.67 12.56 9.94
CA ARG A 77 -15.03 11.57 10.83
C ARG A 77 -15.57 10.15 10.57
N GLN A 78 -16.87 10.02 10.34
CA GLN A 78 -17.49 8.73 9.96
C GLN A 78 -16.94 8.19 8.63
N GLY A 79 -16.68 9.08 7.66
CA GLY A 79 -16.00 8.70 6.42
C GLY A 79 -14.62 8.11 6.67
N TYR A 80 -13.83 8.70 7.57
CA TYR A 80 -12.53 8.16 7.95
C TYR A 80 -12.61 6.83 8.72
N GLU A 81 -13.65 6.61 9.53
CA GLU A 81 -13.89 5.30 10.14
C GLU A 81 -14.17 4.22 9.08
N GLN A 82 -14.86 4.58 8.00
CA GLN A 82 -15.07 3.68 6.86
C GLN A 82 -13.77 3.43 6.08
N VAL A 83 -12.91 4.44 5.91
CA VAL A 83 -11.55 4.25 5.33
C VAL A 83 -10.74 3.27 6.17
N LEU A 84 -10.68 3.47 7.50
CA LEU A 84 -9.99 2.55 8.41
C LEU A 84 -10.53 1.12 8.31
N LYS A 85 -11.85 0.96 8.19
CA LYS A 85 -12.47 -0.34 8.02
C LYS A 85 -12.04 -1.03 6.72
N SER A 86 -11.99 -0.30 5.61
CA SER A 86 -11.48 -0.84 4.33
C SER A 86 -10.01 -1.21 4.43
N ALA A 87 -9.16 -0.35 5.01
CA ALA A 87 -7.74 -0.63 5.16
C ALA A 87 -7.48 -1.90 6.00
N LYS A 88 -8.25 -2.10 7.08
CA LYS A 88 -8.20 -3.35 7.86
C LYS A 88 -8.58 -4.57 7.02
N ALA A 89 -9.65 -4.48 6.24
CA ALA A 89 -10.09 -5.58 5.38
C ALA A 89 -9.06 -5.91 4.27
N HIS A 90 -8.45 -4.89 3.65
CA HIS A 90 -7.37 -5.08 2.69
C HIS A 90 -6.14 -5.73 3.34
N SER A 91 -5.72 -5.23 4.50
CA SER A 91 -4.60 -5.78 5.25
C SER A 91 -4.84 -7.25 5.62
N ASP A 92 -6.01 -7.59 6.14
CA ASP A 92 -6.37 -8.97 6.50
C ASP A 92 -6.32 -9.92 5.29
N TYR A 93 -6.87 -9.48 4.15
CA TYR A 93 -6.79 -10.22 2.89
C TYR A 93 -5.33 -10.47 2.48
N LEU A 94 -4.51 -9.41 2.45
CA LEU A 94 -3.11 -9.49 2.01
C LEU A 94 -2.26 -10.33 2.95
N VAL A 95 -2.50 -10.28 4.27
CA VAL A 95 -1.86 -11.17 5.24
C VAL A 95 -2.22 -12.64 4.96
N GLY A 96 -3.48 -12.91 4.65
CA GLY A 96 -3.94 -14.24 4.24
C GLY A 96 -3.19 -14.76 3.01
N GLU A 97 -3.11 -13.94 1.96
CA GLU A 97 -2.41 -14.31 0.72
C GLU A 97 -0.91 -14.49 0.92
N MET A 98 -0.26 -13.60 1.68
CA MET A 98 1.16 -13.75 2.01
C MET A 98 1.42 -15.04 2.82
N THR A 99 0.51 -15.40 3.73
CA THR A 99 0.58 -16.67 4.46
C THR A 99 0.44 -17.87 3.53
N ASN A 100 -0.51 -17.83 2.59
CA ASN A 100 -0.71 -18.88 1.59
C ASN A 100 0.52 -19.07 0.68
N LEU A 101 1.22 -17.99 0.38
CA LEU A 101 2.48 -18.00 -0.39
C LEU A 101 3.71 -18.40 0.44
N GLY A 102 3.55 -18.68 1.75
CA GLY A 102 4.64 -19.10 2.64
C GLY A 102 5.43 -17.95 3.27
N HIS A 103 4.91 -16.72 3.21
CA HIS A 103 5.50 -15.49 3.75
C HIS A 103 4.72 -14.95 4.95
N ALA A 104 4.41 -15.82 5.92
CA ALA A 104 3.65 -15.45 7.12
C ALA A 104 4.34 -14.37 7.98
N ASP A 105 5.65 -14.17 7.81
CA ASP A 105 6.41 -13.11 8.47
C ASP A 105 6.06 -11.71 7.97
N ALA A 106 5.46 -11.58 6.79
CA ALA A 106 4.97 -10.31 6.25
C ALA A 106 3.81 -9.71 7.06
N ALA A 107 3.14 -10.52 7.90
CA ALA A 107 2.12 -10.04 8.83
C ALA A 107 2.68 -9.11 9.93
N VAL A 108 4.00 -9.13 10.14
CA VAL A 108 4.65 -8.25 11.12
C VAL A 108 4.81 -6.86 10.52
N GLY A 109 3.85 -5.98 10.80
CA GLY A 109 3.94 -4.57 10.42
C GLY A 109 5.09 -3.83 11.10
N CYS A 110 5.41 -2.64 10.57
CA CYS A 110 6.38 -1.75 11.20
C CYS A 110 5.73 -0.90 12.31
N ASP A 111 6.56 -0.41 13.23
CA ASP A 111 6.16 0.66 14.16
C ASP A 111 6.26 2.01 13.43
N TYR A 112 5.14 2.72 13.36
CA TYR A 112 5.06 4.05 12.74
C TYR A 112 4.82 5.13 13.79
N THR A 113 5.28 6.34 13.51
CA THR A 113 4.96 7.52 14.32
C THR A 113 4.55 8.64 13.39
N PHE A 114 3.38 9.23 13.65
CA PHE A 114 2.81 10.27 12.81
C PHE A 114 2.80 11.60 13.55
N PRO A 115 3.18 12.71 12.89
CA PRO A 115 3.20 14.03 13.50
C PRO A 115 1.80 14.67 13.57
N VAL A 116 0.77 13.91 13.95
CA VAL A 116 -0.63 14.38 14.03
C VAL A 116 -0.88 15.04 15.37
N LYS A 117 -1.27 16.32 15.36
CA LYS A 117 -1.68 17.07 16.57
C LYS A 117 -3.06 17.69 16.42
N THR A 118 -3.44 18.01 15.20
CA THR A 118 -4.72 18.67 14.86
C THR A 118 -5.48 17.86 13.83
N THR A 119 -6.78 18.15 13.71
CA THR A 119 -7.63 17.59 12.63
C THR A 119 -7.07 17.92 11.25
N GLU A 120 -6.49 19.11 11.07
CA GLU A 120 -5.89 19.53 9.80
C GLU A 120 -4.60 18.74 9.47
N ASP A 121 -3.73 18.49 10.46
CA ASP A 121 -2.55 17.62 10.28
C ASP A 121 -2.99 16.22 9.80
N PHE A 122 -4.03 15.68 10.43
CA PHE A 122 -4.60 14.38 10.06
C PHE A 122 -5.15 14.38 8.64
N ILE A 123 -5.97 15.36 8.26
CA ILE A 123 -6.57 15.42 6.91
C ILE A 123 -5.49 15.54 5.84
N ASN A 124 -4.48 16.40 6.05
CA ASN A 124 -3.38 16.57 5.11
C ASN A 124 -2.53 15.30 4.96
N MET A 125 -2.23 14.62 6.07
CA MET A 125 -1.50 13.34 6.00
C MET A 125 -2.36 12.25 5.35
N SER A 126 -3.67 12.23 5.60
CA SER A 126 -4.58 11.26 4.98
C SER A 126 -4.63 11.39 3.46
N GLU A 127 -4.64 12.62 2.94
CA GLU A 127 -4.58 12.87 1.50
C GLU A 127 -3.28 12.32 0.90
N ALA A 128 -2.14 12.57 1.55
CA ALA A 128 -0.85 12.07 1.09
C ALA A 128 -0.79 10.53 1.10
N ILE A 129 -1.35 9.89 2.14
CA ILE A 129 -1.44 8.43 2.24
C ILE A 129 -2.32 7.87 1.11
N GLN A 130 -3.48 8.45 0.84
CA GLN A 130 -4.35 7.94 -0.23
C GLN A 130 -3.80 8.21 -1.63
N ALA A 131 -3.14 9.34 -1.86
CA ALA A 131 -2.41 9.58 -3.11
C ALA A 131 -1.29 8.54 -3.31
N HIS A 132 -0.53 8.24 -2.25
CA HIS A 132 0.47 7.19 -2.27
C HIS A 132 -0.15 5.81 -2.54
N ALA A 133 -1.30 5.52 -1.93
CA ALA A 133 -2.03 4.27 -2.11
C ALA A 133 -2.43 4.05 -3.58
N VAL A 134 -3.02 5.06 -4.21
CA VAL A 134 -3.38 5.04 -5.63
C VAL A 134 -2.18 4.71 -6.51
N SER A 135 -1.04 5.40 -6.30
CA SER A 135 0.17 5.13 -7.08
C SER A 135 0.75 3.73 -6.85
N THR A 136 0.66 3.24 -5.61
CA THR A 136 1.18 1.92 -5.23
C THR A 136 0.35 0.82 -5.88
N TYR A 137 -0.97 0.91 -5.82
CA TYR A 137 -1.86 -0.07 -6.44
C TYR A 137 -1.79 -0.03 -7.98
N ALA A 138 -1.67 1.15 -8.59
CA ALA A 138 -1.45 1.28 -10.03
C ALA A 138 -0.13 0.60 -10.46
N GLY A 139 0.96 0.83 -9.73
CA GLY A 139 2.24 0.17 -9.98
C GLY A 139 2.25 -1.33 -9.63
N ALA A 140 1.39 -1.77 -8.71
CA ALA A 140 1.18 -3.17 -8.38
C ALA A 140 0.47 -3.90 -9.53
N LEU A 141 -0.56 -3.28 -10.11
CA LEU A 141 -1.28 -3.80 -11.28
C LEU A 141 -0.36 -4.00 -12.48
N ASP A 142 0.50 -3.02 -12.78
CA ASP A 142 1.46 -3.11 -13.89
C ASP A 142 2.46 -4.27 -13.74
N ARG A 143 2.86 -4.57 -12.49
CA ARG A 143 3.84 -5.62 -12.16
C ARG A 143 3.22 -6.99 -11.87
N SER A 144 1.89 -7.08 -11.75
CA SER A 144 1.20 -8.32 -11.42
C SER A 144 1.29 -9.32 -12.58
N GLN A 145 1.64 -10.57 -12.26
CA GLN A 145 1.68 -11.69 -13.23
C GLN A 145 0.54 -12.70 -13.02
N SER A 146 -0.44 -12.36 -12.17
CA SER A 146 -1.55 -13.23 -11.80
C SER A 146 -2.87 -12.52 -12.06
N ASP A 147 -3.72 -13.08 -12.92
CA ASP A 147 -5.05 -12.51 -13.23
C ASP A 147 -5.91 -12.35 -11.97
N THR A 148 -5.78 -13.30 -11.03
CA THR A 148 -6.46 -13.24 -9.73
C THR A 148 -6.02 -12.01 -8.93
N TYR A 149 -4.71 -11.78 -8.81
CA TYR A 149 -4.20 -10.63 -8.06
C TYR A 149 -4.45 -9.32 -8.81
N THR A 150 -4.36 -9.31 -10.13
CA THR A 150 -4.70 -8.14 -10.96
C THR A 150 -6.15 -7.70 -10.72
N THR A 151 -7.08 -8.65 -10.62
CA THR A 151 -8.49 -8.32 -10.33
C THR A 151 -8.64 -7.67 -8.96
N VAL A 152 -8.11 -8.30 -7.90
CA VAL A 152 -8.25 -7.81 -6.53
C VAL A 152 -7.51 -6.49 -6.29
N LEU A 153 -6.28 -6.35 -6.82
CA LEU A 153 -5.54 -5.09 -6.76
C LEU A 153 -6.27 -3.96 -7.52
N GLY A 154 -7.02 -4.30 -8.56
CA GLY A 154 -7.85 -3.36 -9.31
C GLY A 154 -9.06 -2.88 -8.50
N GLU A 155 -9.69 -3.78 -7.75
CA GLU A 155 -10.76 -3.42 -6.82
C GLU A 155 -10.24 -2.52 -5.69
N MET A 156 -9.10 -2.87 -5.09
CA MET A 156 -8.44 -2.04 -4.07
C MET A 156 -8.06 -0.66 -4.61
N LEU A 157 -7.50 -0.58 -5.83
CA LEU A 157 -7.23 0.70 -6.49
C LEU A 157 -8.50 1.55 -6.64
N GLY A 158 -9.63 0.94 -7.01
CA GLY A 158 -10.91 1.62 -7.13
C GLY A 158 -11.38 2.22 -5.81
N ASP A 159 -11.22 1.48 -4.72
CA ASP A 159 -11.52 1.94 -3.35
C ASP A 159 -10.61 3.10 -2.92
N GLU A 160 -9.29 2.98 -3.10
CA GLU A 160 -8.34 4.03 -2.72
C GLU A 160 -8.50 5.30 -3.55
N THR A 161 -8.82 5.16 -4.85
CA THR A 161 -9.12 6.30 -5.72
C THR A 161 -10.38 7.03 -5.25
N ARG A 162 -11.42 6.29 -4.84
CA ARG A 162 -12.63 6.87 -4.27
C ARG A 162 -12.33 7.64 -2.98
N TYR A 163 -11.49 7.10 -2.10
CA TYR A 163 -11.10 7.77 -0.86
C TYR A 163 -10.23 9.01 -1.10
N ALA A 164 -9.24 8.93 -1.99
CA ALA A 164 -8.43 10.08 -2.38
C ALA A 164 -9.31 11.21 -2.94
N THR A 165 -10.26 10.88 -3.81
CA THR A 165 -11.19 11.85 -4.40
C THR A 165 -12.12 12.44 -3.36
N TRP A 166 -12.65 11.62 -2.44
CA TRP A 166 -13.50 12.09 -1.35
C TRP A 166 -12.76 13.06 -0.42
N ILE A 167 -11.51 12.75 -0.05
CA ILE A 167 -10.68 13.64 0.77
C ILE A 167 -10.44 14.96 0.05
N SER A 168 -9.99 14.94 -1.21
CA SER A 168 -9.66 16.18 -1.91
C SER A 168 -10.88 17.07 -2.14
N THR A 169 -12.00 16.48 -2.57
CA THR A 169 -13.18 17.26 -2.97
C THR A 169 -14.14 17.54 -1.81
N ALA A 170 -14.57 16.51 -1.08
CA ALA A 170 -15.62 16.64 -0.09
C ALA A 170 -15.09 17.11 1.27
N VAL A 171 -13.85 16.77 1.61
CA VAL A 171 -13.22 17.17 2.88
C VAL A 171 -12.41 18.46 2.71
N LYS A 172 -11.56 18.54 1.67
CA LYS A 172 -10.66 19.69 1.46
C LYS A 172 -11.18 20.76 0.51
N HIS A 173 -12.27 20.49 -0.22
CA HIS A 173 -12.84 21.42 -1.20
C HIS A 173 -11.84 21.89 -2.27
N GLN A 174 -10.89 21.03 -2.64
CA GLN A 174 -9.99 21.25 -3.77
C GLN A 174 -10.72 21.00 -5.10
N ASP A 175 -10.26 21.66 -6.16
CA ASP A 175 -10.71 21.36 -7.50
C ASP A 175 -10.20 19.98 -7.95
N LEU A 176 -10.99 19.28 -8.76
CA LEU A 176 -10.63 17.96 -9.28
C LEU A 176 -9.30 17.96 -10.06
N ALA A 177 -8.96 19.10 -10.67
CA ALA A 177 -7.72 19.31 -11.41
C ALA A 177 -6.48 19.47 -10.51
N ASP A 178 -6.65 19.69 -9.20
CA ASP A 178 -5.54 19.85 -8.25
C ASP A 178 -5.12 18.52 -7.60
N THR A 179 -5.48 17.39 -8.21
CA THR A 179 -5.15 16.05 -7.70
C THR A 179 -3.78 15.56 -8.21
N SER A 180 -3.22 14.55 -7.54
CA SER A 180 -1.79 14.19 -7.57
C SER A 180 -1.20 13.85 -8.95
N PHE A 181 -1.99 13.48 -9.96
CA PHE A 181 -1.45 13.26 -11.32
C PHE A 181 -1.43 14.54 -12.16
N GLU A 182 -2.48 15.36 -12.08
CA GLU A 182 -2.60 16.60 -12.86
C GLU A 182 -1.56 17.66 -12.41
N ILE A 183 -1.23 17.71 -11.12
CA ILE A 183 -0.11 18.54 -10.61
C ILE A 183 1.25 18.09 -11.16
N LEU A 184 1.45 16.79 -11.44
CA LEU A 184 2.71 16.26 -11.97
C LEU A 184 2.82 16.34 -13.50
N ALA A 185 1.69 16.52 -14.19
CA ALA A 185 1.60 16.56 -15.65
C ALA A 185 1.62 17.98 -16.24
N GLY A 186 1.51 19.02 -15.41
CA GLY A 186 1.59 20.44 -15.78
C GLY A 186 2.97 21.05 -15.54
#